data_AF-A0A9E2YV02-F1
#
_entry.id   AF-A0A9E2YV02-F1
#
_cell.length_a   1.000
_cell.length_b   1.000
_cell.length_c   1.000
_cell.angle_alpha   90.00
_cell.angle_beta   90.00
_cell.angle_gamma   90.00
#
_symmetry.space_group_name_H-M   'P 1'
#
loop_
_entity.id
_entity.type
_entity.pdbx_description
1 polymer ?
#
loop_
_entity_poly.entity_id
_entity_poly.type
_entity_poly.pdbx_seq_one_letter_code
_entity_poly.pdbx_strand_id
1 'polypeptide(L)'
;MICKRRSFVGFTLAAAAYAQSGPAPRADAPRPAQPPQVVSPEVSADRHITFRIHAPNAKAIHLSGGDIPGMNPQAGQMTQGENGIWELTIGPIDPGAYRYNFNVDGVTVIDPRNPSSSESNNNLWSLVYVPGSDFMDTRQVPHGAVAAVTYYSTALQRFRRMHVYTPPGYENGSAKYPVFYLLHGAGDSDDSWTSVGRAGFIMDNLIAAKAAKPMVIVMPAGHTSMGGFRVPGGADEFARDFTTDIMPYVEKNYRVISDRAHRAIAGLSMGGAQTLNIAVPHLNEFAYIGVYSSGLIGEFGPMRPAGAGGPTIQTPPGPSWEERNKDVLDNASLK
;
A
#
# COMPACT_ATOMS: atom_id res chain seq x y z
N MET A 1 -79.44 -47.90 9.06
CA MET A 1 -78.66 -46.65 9.05
C MET A 1 -77.72 -46.67 7.85
N ILE A 2 -77.57 -45.50 7.22
CA ILE A 2 -77.09 -45.28 5.85
C ILE A 2 -75.58 -45.52 5.69
N CYS A 3 -75.20 -46.25 4.64
CA CYS A 3 -73.86 -46.30 4.07
C CYS A 3 -73.91 -45.56 2.72
N LYS A 4 -73.13 -44.49 2.52
CA LYS A 4 -73.12 -43.73 1.25
C LYS A 4 -71.76 -43.74 0.56
N ARG A 5 -71.85 -44.06 -0.73
CA ARG A 5 -70.80 -44.34 -1.72
C ARG A 5 -70.05 -43.07 -2.16
N ARG A 6 -68.80 -43.28 -2.57
CA ARG A 6 -67.95 -42.34 -3.33
C ARG A 6 -68.31 -42.40 -4.82
N SER A 7 -68.32 -41.25 -5.48
CA SER A 7 -68.29 -41.13 -6.96
C SER A 7 -67.08 -40.28 -7.36
N PHE A 8 -66.26 -40.82 -8.25
CA PHE A 8 -65.17 -40.11 -8.94
C PHE A 8 -65.68 -39.69 -10.32
N VAL A 9 -65.42 -38.44 -10.71
CA VAL A 9 -65.64 -37.93 -12.08
C VAL A 9 -64.28 -37.74 -12.72
N GLY A 10 -64.03 -38.43 -13.84
CA GLY A 10 -62.83 -38.28 -14.66
C GLY A 10 -63.01 -37.19 -15.71
N PHE A 11 -61.98 -36.34 -15.88
CA PHE A 11 -61.87 -35.40 -16.99
C PHE A 11 -60.77 -35.88 -17.95
N THR A 12 -61.14 -36.09 -19.21
CA THR A 12 -60.24 -36.38 -20.33
C THR A 12 -59.74 -35.07 -20.92
N LEU A 13 -58.42 -34.83 -20.93
CA LEU A 13 -57.79 -33.76 -21.71
C LEU A 13 -57.38 -34.30 -23.10
N ALA A 14 -57.84 -33.62 -24.16
CA ALA A 14 -57.34 -33.81 -25.52
C ALA A 14 -56.07 -32.97 -25.72
N ALA A 15 -54.99 -33.60 -26.20
CA ALA A 15 -53.74 -32.92 -26.53
C ALA A 15 -53.74 -32.48 -28.00
N ALA A 16 -53.61 -31.17 -28.26
CA ALA A 16 -53.32 -30.63 -29.58
C ALA A 16 -51.79 -30.61 -29.78
N ALA A 17 -51.29 -31.26 -30.82
CA ALA A 17 -49.89 -31.26 -31.18
C ALA A 17 -49.55 -29.97 -31.96
N TYR A 18 -48.73 -29.10 -31.38
CA TYR A 18 -48.05 -28.03 -32.12
C TYR A 18 -46.68 -28.56 -32.59
N ALA A 19 -46.45 -28.56 -33.90
CA ALA A 19 -45.14 -28.82 -34.47
C ALA A 19 -44.22 -27.61 -34.17
N GLN A 20 -43.27 -27.78 -33.24
CA GLN A 20 -42.20 -26.80 -33.04
C GLN A 20 -41.16 -26.96 -34.16
N SER A 21 -41.00 -25.95 -34.99
CA SER A 21 -39.82 -25.81 -35.84
C SER A 21 -38.60 -25.59 -34.92
N GLY A 22 -37.65 -26.51 -34.96
CA GLY A 22 -36.39 -26.37 -34.23
C GLY A 22 -35.61 -25.13 -34.68
N PRO A 23 -34.81 -24.51 -33.80
CA PRO A 23 -33.97 -23.38 -34.19
C PRO A 23 -32.97 -23.84 -35.26
N ALA A 24 -32.83 -23.06 -36.32
CA ALA A 24 -31.81 -23.29 -37.34
C ALA A 24 -30.41 -23.35 -36.69
N PRO A 25 -29.51 -24.22 -37.16
CA PRO A 25 -28.15 -24.29 -36.63
C PRO A 25 -27.48 -22.92 -36.80
N ARG A 26 -27.08 -22.32 -35.67
CA ARG A 26 -26.21 -21.13 -35.70
C ARG A 26 -24.90 -21.56 -36.34
N ALA A 27 -24.49 -20.89 -37.41
CA ALA A 27 -23.14 -21.01 -37.92
C ALA A 27 -22.16 -20.68 -36.78
N ASP A 28 -21.23 -21.59 -36.49
CA ASP A 28 -20.16 -21.39 -35.53
C ASP A 28 -19.27 -20.24 -36.02
N ALA A 29 -19.59 -19.01 -35.60
CA ALA A 29 -18.67 -17.90 -35.75
C ALA A 29 -17.36 -18.28 -35.03
N PRO A 30 -16.18 -18.13 -35.67
CA PRO A 30 -14.91 -18.43 -35.03
C PRO A 30 -14.85 -17.68 -33.70
N ARG A 31 -14.63 -18.42 -32.61
CA ARG A 31 -14.42 -17.82 -31.29
C ARG A 31 -13.26 -16.82 -31.45
N PRO A 32 -13.39 -15.56 -31.01
CA PRO A 32 -12.27 -14.63 -31.05
C PRO A 32 -11.06 -15.31 -30.42
N ALA A 33 -9.91 -15.29 -31.10
CA ALA A 33 -8.68 -15.83 -30.57
C ALA A 33 -8.48 -15.23 -29.18
N GLN A 34 -8.30 -16.08 -28.16
CA GLN A 34 -8.04 -15.56 -26.83
C GLN A 34 -6.73 -14.77 -26.89
N PRO A 35 -6.68 -13.57 -26.28
CA PRO A 35 -5.44 -12.83 -26.21
C PRO A 35 -4.38 -13.72 -25.55
N PRO A 36 -3.11 -13.65 -26.01
CA PRO A 36 -2.03 -14.44 -25.45
C PRO A 36 -1.99 -14.23 -23.92
N GLN A 37 -1.84 -15.33 -23.17
CA GLN A 37 -1.69 -15.23 -21.72
C GLN A 37 -0.30 -14.67 -21.43
N VAL A 38 -0.26 -13.44 -20.95
CA VAL A 38 0.98 -12.74 -20.58
C VAL A 38 1.13 -12.75 -19.06
N VAL A 39 2.34 -13.06 -18.60
CA VAL A 39 2.77 -12.88 -17.21
C VAL A 39 3.45 -11.53 -17.10
N SER A 40 2.93 -10.67 -16.22
CA SER A 40 3.50 -9.36 -15.91
C SER A 40 3.13 -8.96 -14.48
N PRO A 41 4.08 -8.43 -13.70
CA PRO A 41 5.51 -8.42 -13.96
C PRO A 41 6.10 -9.81 -13.69
N GLU A 42 7.19 -10.15 -14.36
CA GLU A 42 7.96 -11.38 -14.10
C GLU A 42 9.30 -10.99 -13.48
N VAL A 43 9.60 -11.51 -12.28
CA VAL A 43 10.89 -11.27 -11.60
C VAL A 43 11.75 -12.53 -11.73
N SER A 44 12.91 -12.40 -12.35
CA SER A 44 13.87 -13.49 -12.54
C SER A 44 14.74 -13.72 -11.28
N ALA A 45 15.42 -14.87 -11.23
CA ALA A 45 16.29 -15.23 -10.10
C ALA A 45 17.49 -14.28 -9.93
N ASP A 46 17.96 -13.66 -11.01
CA ASP A 46 19.00 -12.64 -11.02
C ASP A 46 18.45 -11.21 -10.83
N ARG A 47 17.18 -11.08 -10.43
CA ARG A 47 16.48 -9.82 -10.10
C ARG A 47 16.31 -8.86 -11.27
N HIS A 48 16.25 -9.36 -12.49
CA HIS A 48 15.66 -8.61 -13.59
C HIS A 48 14.13 -8.67 -13.47
N ILE A 49 13.47 -7.60 -13.91
CA ILE A 49 12.01 -7.52 -13.94
C ILE A 49 11.59 -7.31 -15.39
N THR A 50 10.78 -8.21 -15.91
CA THR A 50 10.18 -8.10 -17.23
C THR A 50 8.71 -7.70 -17.10
N PHE A 51 8.38 -6.52 -17.62
CA PHE A 51 7.03 -5.97 -17.68
C PHE A 51 6.45 -6.21 -19.06
N ARG A 52 5.19 -6.63 -19.13
CA ARG A 52 4.52 -6.93 -20.40
C ARG A 52 3.06 -6.47 -20.42
N ILE A 53 2.62 -5.93 -21.55
CA ILE A 53 1.22 -5.57 -21.78
C ILE A 53 0.80 -5.86 -23.22
N HIS A 54 -0.36 -6.52 -23.40
CA HIS A 54 -0.92 -6.76 -24.71
C HIS A 54 -1.74 -5.55 -25.18
N ALA A 55 -1.20 -4.82 -26.16
CA ALA A 55 -1.76 -3.59 -26.69
C ALA A 55 -1.41 -3.43 -28.19
N PRO A 56 -2.05 -4.25 -29.07
CA PRO A 56 -1.65 -4.37 -30.48
C PRO A 56 -1.79 -3.08 -31.30
N ASN A 57 -2.67 -2.18 -30.87
CA ASN A 57 -2.96 -0.92 -31.56
C ASN A 57 -2.28 0.30 -30.91
N ALA A 58 -1.51 0.10 -29.84
CA ALA A 58 -0.80 1.20 -29.19
C ALA A 58 0.32 1.73 -30.10
N LYS A 59 0.62 3.02 -30.01
CA LYS A 59 1.71 3.65 -30.78
C LYS A 59 2.98 3.80 -29.95
N ALA A 60 2.82 4.06 -28.66
CA ALA A 60 3.92 4.15 -27.70
C ALA A 60 3.45 3.69 -26.33
N ILE A 61 4.29 2.90 -25.66
CA ILE A 61 4.09 2.51 -24.27
C ILE A 61 5.35 2.80 -23.47
N HIS A 62 5.16 3.42 -22.32
CA HIS A 62 6.23 3.64 -21.34
C HIS A 62 5.84 3.06 -19.99
N LEU A 63 6.78 2.41 -19.31
CA LEU A 63 6.69 2.09 -17.91
C LEU A 63 7.01 3.34 -17.07
N SER A 64 6.20 3.61 -16.06
CA SER A 64 6.44 4.65 -15.06
C SER A 64 6.51 4.02 -13.69
N GLY A 65 7.53 4.32 -12.89
CA GLY A 65 7.67 3.82 -11.53
C GLY A 65 8.74 4.60 -10.79
N GLY A 66 8.34 5.67 -10.09
CA GLY A 66 9.27 6.59 -9.44
C GLY A 66 10.10 5.96 -8.31
N ASP A 67 9.61 4.86 -7.75
CA ASP A 67 10.31 4.14 -6.67
C ASP A 67 11.33 3.13 -7.22
N ILE A 68 11.26 2.79 -8.52
CA ILE A 68 12.18 1.83 -9.16
C ILE A 68 13.53 2.53 -9.41
N PRO A 69 14.65 1.99 -8.88
CA PRO A 69 15.97 2.57 -9.11
C PRO A 69 16.31 2.72 -10.60
N GLY A 70 16.79 3.91 -10.99
CA GLY A 70 17.19 4.21 -12.36
C GLY A 70 16.05 4.49 -13.35
N MET A 71 14.78 4.38 -12.91
CA MET A 71 13.64 4.63 -13.78
C MET A 71 13.54 6.12 -14.18
N ASN A 72 13.40 6.34 -15.49
CA ASN A 72 13.21 7.66 -16.10
C ASN A 72 12.44 7.48 -17.42
N PRO A 73 11.96 8.55 -18.08
CA PRO A 73 11.15 8.42 -19.30
C PRO A 73 11.81 7.60 -20.41
N GLN A 74 13.13 7.68 -20.58
CA GLN A 74 13.87 6.92 -21.58
C GLN A 74 14.01 5.44 -21.17
N ALA A 75 14.38 5.19 -19.91
CA ALA A 75 14.51 3.83 -19.38
C ALA A 75 13.17 3.07 -19.34
N GLY A 76 12.06 3.79 -19.25
CA GLY A 76 10.71 3.23 -19.27
C GLY A 76 10.19 2.88 -20.66
N GLN A 77 10.86 3.24 -21.75
CA GLN A 77 10.35 2.98 -23.10
C GLN A 77 10.22 1.47 -23.36
N MET A 78 9.00 1.02 -23.68
CA MET A 78 8.74 -0.39 -24.00
C MET A 78 8.86 -0.63 -25.50
N THR A 79 9.23 -1.86 -25.88
CA THR A 79 9.35 -2.28 -27.28
C THR A 79 8.20 -3.22 -27.63
N GLN A 80 7.60 -3.03 -28.80
CA GLN A 80 6.60 -3.97 -29.31
C GLN A 80 7.30 -5.24 -29.81
N GLY A 81 7.01 -6.36 -29.16
CA GLY A 81 7.37 -7.70 -29.60
C GLY A 81 6.31 -8.30 -30.53
N GLU A 82 6.27 -9.64 -30.59
CA GLU A 82 5.31 -10.37 -31.41
C GLU A 82 3.87 -10.28 -30.85
N ASN A 83 2.88 -10.52 -31.72
CA ASN A 83 1.46 -10.64 -31.36
C ASN A 83 0.88 -9.44 -30.58
N GLY A 84 1.44 -8.24 -30.76
CA GLY A 84 0.95 -7.02 -30.11
C GLY A 84 1.31 -6.90 -28.62
N ILE A 85 2.26 -7.69 -28.13
CA ILE A 85 2.77 -7.61 -26.77
C ILE A 85 3.89 -6.58 -26.72
N TRP A 86 3.81 -5.64 -25.79
CA TRP A 86 4.90 -4.71 -25.48
C TRP A 86 5.67 -5.22 -24.28
N GLU A 87 7.00 -5.14 -24.33
CA GLU A 87 7.89 -5.64 -23.29
C GLU A 87 8.97 -4.62 -22.92
N LEU A 88 9.34 -4.62 -21.64
CA LEU A 88 10.53 -3.97 -21.10
C LEU A 88 11.12 -4.87 -20.01
N THR A 89 12.41 -5.17 -20.13
CA THR A 89 13.17 -5.82 -19.06
C THR A 89 14.15 -4.81 -18.46
N ILE A 90 14.11 -4.63 -17.15
CA ILE A 90 15.03 -3.79 -16.39
C ILE A 90 15.77 -4.61 -15.34
N GLY A 91 16.91 -4.10 -14.88
CA GLY A 91 17.63 -4.68 -13.75
C GLY A 91 19.09 -5.00 -14.06
N PRO A 92 19.77 -5.69 -13.12
CA PRO A 92 19.23 -6.22 -11.86
C PRO A 92 18.75 -5.09 -10.92
N ILE A 93 17.63 -5.30 -10.24
CA ILE A 93 17.07 -4.36 -9.25
C ILE A 93 17.37 -4.89 -7.83
N ASP A 94 17.64 -3.98 -6.90
CA ASP A 94 17.81 -4.34 -5.50
C ASP A 94 16.53 -4.99 -4.93
N PRO A 95 16.63 -5.85 -3.90
CA PRO A 95 15.45 -6.35 -3.22
C PRO A 95 14.59 -5.21 -2.70
N GLY A 96 13.28 -5.32 -2.83
CA GLY A 96 12.35 -4.26 -2.44
C GLY A 96 10.96 -4.43 -3.04
N ALA A 97 10.03 -3.59 -2.59
CA ALA A 97 8.73 -3.44 -3.24
C ALA A 97 8.70 -2.11 -3.99
N TYR A 98 8.22 -2.16 -5.23
CA TYR A 98 8.25 -1.03 -6.15
C TYR A 98 6.92 -0.85 -6.84
N ARG A 99 6.45 0.39 -6.90
CA ARG A 99 5.22 0.76 -7.59
C ARG A 99 5.51 1.12 -9.04
N TYR A 100 4.60 0.73 -9.92
CA TYR A 100 4.66 1.08 -11.33
C TYR A 100 3.27 1.18 -11.95
N ASN A 101 3.20 1.80 -13.12
CA ASN A 101 2.06 1.82 -14.04
C ASN A 101 2.58 1.88 -15.48
N PHE A 102 1.75 1.46 -16.44
CA PHE A 102 1.99 1.73 -17.84
C PHE A 102 1.43 3.10 -18.23
N ASN A 103 2.06 3.75 -19.18
CA ASN A 103 1.50 4.84 -19.95
C ASN A 103 1.29 4.34 -21.38
N VAL A 104 0.04 4.17 -21.79
CA VAL A 104 -0.34 3.69 -23.13
C VAL A 104 -0.91 4.87 -23.90
N ASP A 105 -0.18 5.37 -24.89
CA ASP A 105 -0.58 6.53 -25.72
C ASP A 105 -1.05 7.75 -24.90
N GLY A 106 -0.40 8.04 -23.78
CA GLY A 106 -0.71 9.16 -22.89
C GLY A 106 -1.66 8.82 -21.74
N VAL A 107 -2.26 7.62 -21.71
CA VAL A 107 -3.17 7.18 -20.65
C VAL A 107 -2.42 6.34 -19.62
N THR A 108 -2.56 6.68 -18.33
CA THR A 108 -2.02 5.84 -17.25
C THR A 108 -2.90 4.60 -17.05
N VAL A 109 -2.30 3.42 -17.08
CA VAL A 109 -2.96 2.12 -17.04
C VAL A 109 -2.25 1.24 -16.00
N ILE A 110 -3.00 0.71 -15.04
CA ILE A 110 -2.50 -0.34 -14.14
C ILE A 110 -2.21 -1.62 -14.93
N ASP A 111 -1.27 -2.44 -14.47
CA ASP A 111 -0.98 -3.71 -15.10
C ASP A 111 -2.17 -4.67 -14.97
N PRO A 112 -2.88 -4.97 -16.07
CA PRO A 112 -4.08 -5.79 -16.03
C PRO A 112 -3.80 -7.26 -15.73
N ARG A 113 -2.52 -7.66 -15.64
CA ARG A 113 -2.07 -9.02 -15.35
C ARG A 113 -1.46 -9.15 -13.95
N ASN A 114 -1.32 -8.04 -13.21
CA ASN A 114 -0.81 -8.03 -11.85
C ASN A 114 -1.93 -7.74 -10.84
N PRO A 115 -2.33 -8.71 -10.00
CA PRO A 115 -3.32 -8.46 -8.95
C PRO A 115 -2.75 -7.67 -7.76
N SER A 116 -1.42 -7.52 -7.65
CA SER A 116 -0.79 -6.80 -6.56
C SER A 116 -0.82 -5.30 -6.83
N SER A 117 -1.35 -4.54 -5.87
CA SER A 117 -1.48 -3.10 -5.98
C SER A 117 -1.08 -2.36 -4.70
N SER A 118 -0.82 -1.07 -4.84
CA SER A 118 -0.61 -0.15 -3.73
C SER A 118 -1.46 1.10 -3.96
N GLU A 119 -2.29 1.45 -2.99
CA GLU A 119 -3.12 2.65 -3.06
C GLU A 119 -2.27 3.89 -2.74
N SER A 120 -2.59 5.00 -3.40
CA SER A 120 -2.08 6.33 -3.06
C SER A 120 -3.25 7.29 -2.86
N ASN A 121 -2.99 8.55 -2.48
CA ASN A 121 -4.05 9.51 -2.17
C ASN A 121 -5.01 9.79 -3.35
N ASN A 122 -4.55 9.60 -4.58
CA ASN A 122 -5.28 10.01 -5.78
C ASN A 122 -5.23 9.00 -6.93
N ASN A 123 -4.56 7.86 -6.77
CA ASN A 123 -4.47 6.84 -7.81
C ASN A 123 -4.19 5.44 -7.22
N LEU A 124 -4.25 4.44 -8.09
CA LEU A 124 -3.81 3.08 -7.82
C LEU A 124 -2.51 2.79 -8.59
N TRP A 125 -1.60 2.08 -7.95
CA TRP A 125 -0.34 1.63 -8.56
C TRP A 125 -0.31 0.11 -8.61
N SER A 126 0.27 -0.43 -9.67
CA SER A 126 0.68 -1.83 -9.73
C SER A 126 1.91 -2.02 -8.85
N LEU A 127 2.04 -3.18 -8.20
CA LEU A 127 3.12 -3.43 -7.25
C LEU A 127 3.94 -4.65 -7.68
N VAL A 128 5.25 -4.47 -7.81
CA VAL A 128 6.19 -5.60 -7.97
C VAL A 128 7.04 -5.72 -6.72
N TYR A 129 7.34 -6.95 -6.32
CA TYR A 129 8.23 -7.23 -5.20
C TYR A 129 9.41 -8.08 -5.68
N VAL A 130 10.60 -7.61 -5.41
CA VAL A 130 11.89 -8.23 -5.73
C VAL A 130 12.44 -8.86 -4.45
N PRO A 131 12.59 -10.20 -4.38
CA PRO A 131 13.05 -10.89 -3.18
C PRO A 131 14.57 -10.76 -2.98
N GLY A 132 15.03 -11.10 -1.78
CA GLY A 132 16.46 -11.15 -1.45
C GLY A 132 16.87 -10.30 -0.25
N SER A 133 15.92 -9.83 0.56
CA SER A 133 16.19 -9.09 1.78
C SER A 133 15.42 -9.68 2.96
N ASP A 134 16.13 -10.51 3.75
CA ASP A 134 15.55 -11.31 4.83
C ASP A 134 14.62 -10.54 5.79
N PHE A 135 14.90 -9.25 6.05
CA PHE A 135 14.08 -8.49 6.98
C PHE A 135 12.70 -8.11 6.42
N MET A 136 12.53 -7.97 5.10
CA MET A 136 11.24 -7.59 4.48
C MET A 136 10.60 -8.69 3.64
N ASP A 137 11.33 -9.78 3.40
CA ASP A 137 10.84 -10.90 2.61
C ASP A 137 9.64 -11.59 3.27
N THR A 138 8.74 -12.15 2.44
CA THR A 138 7.65 -12.99 2.94
C THR A 138 8.23 -14.35 3.33
N ARG A 139 8.47 -14.56 4.63
CA ARG A 139 9.12 -15.76 5.16
C ARG A 139 8.11 -16.69 5.83
N GLN A 140 8.53 -17.93 6.07
CA GLN A 140 7.77 -18.90 6.86
C GLN A 140 7.91 -18.60 8.36
N VAL A 141 7.23 -17.55 8.83
CA VAL A 141 7.17 -17.11 10.23
C VAL A 141 5.71 -16.89 10.64
N PRO A 142 5.38 -16.81 11.94
CA PRO A 142 4.06 -16.37 12.36
C PRO A 142 3.77 -14.97 11.82
N HIS A 143 2.58 -14.78 11.24
CA HIS A 143 2.16 -13.52 10.66
C HIS A 143 1.13 -12.79 11.51
N GLY A 144 1.30 -11.48 11.65
CA GLY A 144 0.30 -10.59 12.21
C GLY A 144 -0.87 -10.35 11.25
N ALA A 145 -1.91 -9.68 11.74
CA ALA A 145 -3.06 -9.28 10.92
C ALA A 145 -2.94 -7.80 10.56
N VAL A 146 -3.34 -7.42 9.35
CA VAL A 146 -3.49 -6.03 8.93
C VAL A 146 -4.97 -5.77 8.65
N ALA A 147 -5.58 -4.84 9.38
CA ALA A 147 -6.96 -4.45 9.21
C ALA A 147 -7.06 -3.03 8.63
N ALA A 148 -7.88 -2.86 7.59
CA ALA A 148 -8.35 -1.54 7.16
C ALA A 148 -9.53 -1.12 8.06
N VAL A 149 -9.39 0.00 8.75
CA VAL A 149 -10.31 0.45 9.79
C VAL A 149 -10.89 1.80 9.41
N THR A 150 -12.21 1.89 9.35
CA THR A 150 -12.94 3.15 9.18
C THR A 150 -13.34 3.71 10.54
N TYR A 151 -13.01 4.98 10.80
CA TYR A 151 -13.41 5.70 12.01
C TYR A 151 -14.02 7.05 11.65
N TYR A 152 -14.85 7.59 12.53
CA TYR A 152 -15.38 8.94 12.38
C TYR A 152 -14.47 9.93 13.10
N SER A 153 -13.94 10.91 12.36
CA SER A 153 -13.17 12.01 12.90
C SER A 153 -14.12 13.11 13.37
N THR A 154 -14.17 13.35 14.68
CA THR A 154 -14.91 14.49 15.23
C THR A 154 -14.17 15.80 14.99
N ALA A 155 -12.84 15.80 14.88
CA ALA A 155 -12.08 16.97 14.48
C ALA A 155 -12.43 17.43 13.06
N LEU A 156 -12.59 16.49 12.13
CA LEU A 156 -12.79 16.77 10.70
C LEU A 156 -14.23 16.55 10.23
N GLN A 157 -15.13 16.13 11.14
CA GLN A 157 -16.56 15.92 10.91
C GLN A 157 -16.87 14.98 9.72
N ARG A 158 -16.06 13.92 9.56
CA ARG A 158 -16.21 12.95 8.46
C ARG A 158 -15.55 11.61 8.78
N PHE A 159 -15.93 10.58 8.02
CA PHE A 159 -15.23 9.29 8.09
C PHE A 159 -13.83 9.36 7.47
N ARG A 160 -12.89 8.66 8.09
CA ARG A 160 -11.50 8.48 7.66
C ARG A 160 -11.11 7.02 7.80
N ARG A 161 -9.98 6.65 7.19
CA ARG A 161 -9.43 5.29 7.20
C ARG A 161 -8.02 5.28 7.78
N MET A 162 -7.68 4.17 8.43
CA MET A 162 -6.33 3.82 8.83
C MET A 162 -6.12 2.33 8.65
N HIS A 163 -4.87 1.91 8.44
CA HIS A 163 -4.49 0.50 8.55
C HIS A 163 -3.89 0.23 9.93
N VAL A 164 -4.23 -0.92 10.53
CA VAL A 164 -3.70 -1.33 11.82
C VAL A 164 -3.13 -2.74 11.71
N TYR A 165 -1.85 -2.89 12.01
CA TYR A 165 -1.18 -4.17 12.18
C TYR A 165 -1.28 -4.61 13.64
N THR A 166 -1.69 -5.86 13.88
CA THR A 166 -1.61 -6.54 15.16
C THR A 166 -0.63 -7.70 15.09
N PRO A 167 0.24 -7.90 16.10
CA PRO A 167 1.32 -8.89 16.01
C PRO A 167 0.78 -10.33 16.04
N PRO A 168 1.59 -11.32 15.60
CA PRO A 168 1.21 -12.73 15.68
C PRO A 168 0.75 -13.12 17.08
N GLY A 169 -0.36 -13.84 17.16
CA GLY A 169 -0.95 -14.28 18.44
C GLY A 169 -1.82 -13.23 19.15
N TYR A 170 -1.96 -12.02 18.59
CA TYR A 170 -2.79 -10.97 19.18
C TYR A 170 -4.21 -11.46 19.47
N GLU A 171 -4.89 -12.11 18.51
CA GLU A 171 -6.31 -12.53 18.66
C GLU A 171 -6.56 -13.59 19.73
N ASN A 172 -5.58 -14.44 19.99
CA ASN A 172 -5.73 -15.56 20.94
C ASN A 172 -5.28 -15.18 22.37
N GLY A 173 -4.72 -13.99 22.55
CA GLY A 173 -4.14 -13.54 23.81
C GLY A 173 -4.94 -12.43 24.51
N SER A 174 -4.57 -12.20 25.77
CA SER A 174 -5.08 -11.08 26.59
C SER A 174 -4.03 -10.01 26.88
N ALA A 175 -2.80 -10.18 26.37
CA ALA A 175 -1.71 -9.24 26.57
C ALA A 175 -2.03 -7.86 25.97
N LYS A 176 -1.49 -6.82 26.61
CA LYS A 176 -1.44 -5.47 26.04
C LYS A 176 -0.08 -5.22 25.40
N TYR A 177 -0.07 -4.42 24.35
CA TYR A 177 1.10 -4.20 23.50
C TYR A 177 1.50 -2.72 23.46
N PRO A 178 2.79 -2.39 23.26
CA PRO A 178 3.19 -1.06 22.83
C PRO A 178 2.51 -0.68 21.51
N VAL A 179 2.38 0.61 21.25
CA VAL A 179 1.80 1.15 20.01
C VAL A 179 2.80 2.02 19.27
N PHE A 180 2.89 1.79 17.96
CA PHE A 180 3.73 2.56 17.04
C PHE A 180 2.87 3.21 15.96
N TYR A 181 2.82 4.53 15.95
CA TYR A 181 2.15 5.30 14.89
C TYR A 181 3.12 5.60 13.76
N LEU A 182 2.81 5.15 12.53
CA LEU A 182 3.71 5.20 11.39
C LEU A 182 3.07 5.98 10.22
N LEU A 183 3.59 7.18 9.94
CA LEU A 183 2.98 8.16 9.06
C LEU A 183 3.62 8.15 7.66
N HIS A 184 2.80 8.11 6.61
CA HIS A 184 3.23 8.06 5.22
C HIS A 184 3.63 9.44 4.65
N GLY A 185 4.19 9.46 3.44
CA GLY A 185 4.65 10.67 2.76
C GLY A 185 3.56 11.42 1.98
N ALA A 186 3.97 12.51 1.32
CA ALA A 186 3.10 13.23 0.40
C ALA A 186 2.71 12.33 -0.79
N GLY A 187 1.44 12.38 -1.21
CA GLY A 187 0.93 11.56 -2.33
C GLY A 187 0.54 10.13 -1.96
N ASP A 188 1.05 9.59 -0.86
CA ASP A 188 0.70 8.26 -0.33
C ASP A 188 -0.63 8.25 0.43
N SER A 189 -1.06 7.06 0.86
CA SER A 189 -2.26 6.83 1.66
C SER A 189 -1.97 5.94 2.88
N ASP A 190 -3.00 5.65 3.67
CA ASP A 190 -2.93 4.76 4.82
C ASP A 190 -2.51 3.32 4.47
N ASP A 191 -2.64 2.90 3.21
CA ASP A 191 -2.19 1.58 2.72
C ASP A 191 -0.68 1.53 2.45
N SER A 192 -0.01 2.66 2.22
CA SER A 192 1.33 2.64 1.61
C SER A 192 2.39 1.96 2.48
N TRP A 193 2.29 2.04 3.81
CA TRP A 193 3.19 1.31 4.71
C TRP A 193 2.92 -0.20 4.74
N THR A 194 1.67 -0.63 4.53
CA THR A 194 1.33 -2.05 4.49
C THR A 194 1.64 -2.69 3.15
N SER A 195 1.48 -1.95 2.05
CA SER A 195 1.78 -2.39 0.69
C SER A 195 3.25 -2.18 0.32
N VAL A 196 3.60 -1.04 -0.29
CA VAL A 196 4.97 -0.77 -0.77
C VAL A 196 6.00 -0.70 0.37
N GLY A 197 5.60 -0.24 1.56
CA GLY A 197 6.47 -0.17 2.73
C GLY A 197 6.70 -1.51 3.43
N ARG A 198 5.90 -2.54 3.13
CA ARG A 198 5.99 -3.90 3.70
C ARG A 198 6.10 -3.96 5.24
N ALA A 199 5.56 -2.99 5.96
CA ALA A 199 5.75 -2.84 7.40
C ALA A 199 5.31 -4.07 8.20
N GLY A 200 4.21 -4.73 7.80
CA GLY A 200 3.74 -5.96 8.43
C GLY A 200 4.75 -7.12 8.31
N PHE A 201 5.28 -7.37 7.10
CA PHE A 201 6.29 -8.40 6.89
C PHE A 201 7.59 -8.08 7.63
N ILE A 202 8.01 -6.81 7.64
CA ILE A 202 9.16 -6.36 8.40
C ILE A 202 8.98 -6.66 9.89
N MET A 203 7.82 -6.30 10.44
CA MET A 203 7.52 -6.51 11.84
C MET A 203 7.44 -8.00 12.19
N ASP A 204 6.81 -8.83 11.36
CA ASP A 204 6.73 -10.29 11.55
C ASP A 204 8.13 -10.91 11.62
N ASN A 205 9.00 -10.57 10.68
CA ASN A 205 10.37 -11.08 10.61
C ASN A 205 11.19 -10.61 11.82
N LEU A 206 11.07 -9.35 12.23
CA LEU A 206 11.76 -8.82 13.40
C LEU A 206 11.26 -9.45 14.71
N ILE A 207 9.96 -9.71 14.85
CA ILE A 207 9.39 -10.43 16.01
C ILE A 207 9.91 -11.87 16.05
N ALA A 208 9.87 -12.58 14.91
CA ALA A 208 10.34 -13.95 14.82
C ALA A 208 11.83 -14.08 15.14
N ALA A 209 12.64 -13.10 14.70
CA ALA A 209 14.06 -12.98 15.03
C ALA A 209 14.34 -12.45 16.45
N LYS A 210 13.30 -12.09 17.22
CA LYS A 210 13.41 -11.44 18.54
C LYS A 210 14.18 -10.11 18.53
N ALA A 211 14.26 -9.46 17.38
CA ALA A 211 14.91 -8.17 17.18
C ALA A 211 13.96 -6.98 17.48
N ALA A 212 12.66 -7.24 17.58
CA ALA A 212 11.67 -6.26 18.00
C ALA A 212 10.63 -6.88 18.95
N LYS A 213 10.13 -6.07 19.89
CA LYS A 213 9.01 -6.45 20.77
C LYS A 213 7.72 -6.50 19.93
N PRO A 214 6.83 -7.49 20.14
CA PRO A 214 5.50 -7.46 19.55
C PRO A 214 4.78 -6.14 19.87
N MET A 215 4.26 -5.47 18.86
CA MET A 215 3.60 -4.15 18.99
C MET A 215 2.47 -3.99 17.98
N VAL A 216 1.51 -3.12 18.30
CA VAL A 216 0.47 -2.67 17.35
C VAL A 216 1.06 -1.53 16.52
N ILE A 217 0.92 -1.58 15.19
CA ILE A 217 1.35 -0.49 14.30
C ILE A 217 0.11 0.15 13.70
N VAL A 218 -0.01 1.47 13.81
CA VAL A 218 -1.16 2.26 13.31
C VAL A 218 -0.67 3.16 12.20
N MET A 219 -1.24 3.01 11.01
CA MET A 219 -0.87 3.69 9.77
C MET A 219 -2.06 4.50 9.27
N PRO A 220 -2.29 5.72 9.78
CA PRO A 220 -3.44 6.54 9.42
C PRO A 220 -3.24 7.28 8.09
N ALA A 221 -4.35 7.69 7.48
CA ALA A 221 -4.30 8.60 6.34
C ALA A 221 -3.83 9.98 6.80
N GLY A 222 -2.67 10.44 6.35
CA GLY A 222 -2.06 11.72 6.71
C GLY A 222 -2.66 12.93 6.01
N HIS A 223 -3.31 12.76 4.85
CA HIS A 223 -3.90 13.86 4.08
C HIS A 223 -5.30 14.24 4.61
N THR A 224 -5.49 15.49 5.03
CA THR A 224 -6.78 16.01 5.52
C THR A 224 -7.57 16.84 4.50
N SER A 225 -6.93 17.38 3.46
CA SER A 225 -7.63 18.03 2.35
C SER A 225 -7.77 17.09 1.15
N MET A 226 -8.91 17.11 0.48
CA MET A 226 -9.00 16.64 -0.91
C MET A 226 -8.27 17.68 -1.78
N GLY A 227 -6.96 17.54 -1.99
CA GLY A 227 -6.22 18.41 -2.92
C GLY A 227 -4.80 18.82 -2.57
N GLY A 228 -4.21 18.32 -1.48
CA GLY A 228 -2.79 18.57 -1.18
C GLY A 228 -2.51 19.87 -0.43
N PHE A 229 -1.21 20.06 -0.17
CA PHE A 229 -0.61 21.02 0.76
C PHE A 229 -1.17 22.45 0.68
N ARG A 230 -1.73 22.93 1.79
CA ARG A 230 -2.06 24.34 2.08
C ARG A 230 -2.35 24.47 3.60
N VAL A 231 -1.98 25.48 4.39
CA VAL A 231 -1.18 26.75 4.32
C VAL A 231 -0.67 27.02 5.76
N PRO A 232 0.48 27.70 5.99
CA PRO A 232 0.91 28.12 7.33
C PRO A 232 -0.14 29.02 8.02
N GLY A 233 -0.50 28.69 9.26
CA GLY A 233 -1.30 29.56 10.15
C GLY A 233 -2.61 28.97 10.68
N GLY A 234 -3.07 27.83 10.18
CA GLY A 234 -4.14 27.04 10.80
C GLY A 234 -3.56 25.92 11.68
N ALA A 235 -4.25 25.55 12.76
CA ALA A 235 -3.90 24.35 13.53
C ALA A 235 -3.77 23.15 12.58
N ASP A 236 -2.68 22.39 12.68
CA ASP A 236 -2.43 21.20 11.86
C ASP A 236 -3.63 20.25 12.00
N GLU A 237 -4.49 20.23 10.97
CA GLU A 237 -5.76 19.49 10.97
C GLU A 237 -5.53 18.00 11.23
N PHE A 238 -4.42 17.48 10.72
CA PHE A 238 -4.06 16.08 10.92
C PHE A 238 -3.62 15.86 12.36
N ALA A 239 -2.79 16.74 12.92
CA ALA A 239 -2.39 16.65 14.32
C ALA A 239 -3.61 16.70 15.26
N ARG A 240 -4.61 17.53 14.95
CA ARG A 240 -5.86 17.62 15.71
C ARG A 240 -6.70 16.34 15.60
N ASP A 241 -6.89 15.79 14.40
CA ASP A 241 -7.54 14.49 14.22
C ASP A 241 -6.78 13.37 14.94
N PHE A 242 -5.45 13.42 14.89
CA PHE A 242 -4.59 12.41 15.50
C PHE A 242 -4.76 12.35 17.02
N THR A 243 -4.67 13.49 17.70
CA THR A 243 -4.78 13.55 19.16
C THR A 243 -6.23 13.44 19.65
N THR A 244 -7.19 13.96 18.89
CA THR A 244 -8.61 13.97 19.30
C THR A 244 -9.32 12.65 19.01
N ASP A 245 -9.02 12.01 17.88
CA ASP A 245 -9.81 10.87 17.38
C ASP A 245 -8.97 9.60 17.22
N ILE A 246 -7.82 9.63 16.55
CA ILE A 246 -7.03 8.43 16.25
C ILE A 246 -6.49 7.78 17.53
N MET A 247 -5.78 8.54 18.38
CA MET A 247 -5.19 7.99 19.61
C MET A 247 -6.26 7.41 20.55
N PRO A 248 -7.34 8.14 20.90
CA PRO A 248 -8.41 7.58 21.73
C PRO A 248 -9.12 6.39 21.08
N TYR A 249 -9.31 6.39 19.76
CA TYR A 249 -9.89 5.24 19.07
C TYR A 249 -9.00 4.00 19.25
N VAL A 250 -7.69 4.12 19.05
CA VAL A 250 -6.76 2.99 19.17
C VAL A 250 -6.75 2.47 20.61
N GLU A 251 -6.67 3.34 21.60
CA GLU A 251 -6.66 2.94 23.02
C GLU A 251 -7.95 2.27 23.49
N LYS A 252 -9.08 2.65 22.88
CA LYS A 252 -10.39 2.07 23.18
C LYS A 252 -10.59 0.71 22.51
N ASN A 253 -10.15 0.57 21.27
CA ASN A 253 -10.51 -0.58 20.42
C ASN A 253 -9.39 -1.64 20.32
N TYR A 254 -8.17 -1.32 20.73
CA TYR A 254 -7.02 -2.23 20.72
C TYR A 254 -6.43 -2.42 22.12
N ARG A 255 -5.85 -3.60 22.35
CA ARG A 255 -5.13 -3.94 23.59
C ARG A 255 -3.76 -3.28 23.58
N VAL A 256 -3.73 -1.96 23.75
CA VAL A 256 -2.49 -1.18 23.81
C VAL A 256 -2.17 -0.71 25.23
N ILE A 257 -0.88 -0.49 25.51
CA ILE A 257 -0.39 0.19 26.71
C ILE A 257 -0.31 1.68 26.38
N SER A 258 -1.10 2.50 27.07
CA SER A 258 -1.30 3.91 26.71
C SER A 258 -0.40 4.90 27.44
N ASP A 259 0.62 4.43 28.16
CA ASP A 259 1.60 5.34 28.75
C ASP A 259 2.63 5.84 27.73
N ARG A 260 3.38 6.87 28.12
CA ARG A 260 4.45 7.46 27.30
C ARG A 260 5.52 6.44 26.88
N ALA A 261 5.92 5.56 27.80
CA ALA A 261 7.03 4.63 27.63
C ALA A 261 6.71 3.51 26.62
N HIS A 262 5.44 3.33 26.26
CA HIS A 262 5.00 2.30 25.32
C HIS A 262 4.39 2.90 24.03
N ARG A 263 4.60 4.19 23.79
CA ARG A 263 4.12 4.90 22.60
C ARG A 263 5.27 5.47 21.77
N ALA A 264 5.29 5.07 20.50
CA ALA A 264 6.21 5.54 19.48
C ALA A 264 5.46 6.22 18.33
N ILE A 265 6.11 7.20 17.69
CA ILE A 265 5.62 7.82 16.46
C ILE A 265 6.77 8.04 15.50
N ALA A 266 6.56 7.74 14.22
CA ALA A 266 7.51 8.08 13.17
C ALA A 266 6.82 8.36 11.85
N GLY A 267 7.53 9.01 10.92
CA GLY A 267 7.00 9.21 9.57
C GLY A 267 8.03 9.66 8.55
N LEU A 268 7.68 9.47 7.28
CA LEU A 268 8.52 9.79 6.13
C LEU A 268 8.12 11.10 5.45
N SER A 269 9.08 11.96 5.09
CA SER A 269 8.85 13.22 4.36
C SER A 269 7.75 14.08 5.01
N MET A 270 6.58 14.23 4.38
CA MET A 270 5.39 14.85 4.98
C MET A 270 5.04 14.26 6.36
N GLY A 271 5.02 12.93 6.48
CA GLY A 271 4.75 12.23 7.72
C GLY A 271 5.82 12.50 8.79
N GLY A 272 7.06 12.80 8.40
CA GLY A 272 8.12 13.22 9.32
C GLY A 272 7.87 14.62 9.89
N ALA A 273 7.37 15.55 9.06
CA ALA A 273 6.96 16.87 9.53
C ALA A 273 5.72 16.79 10.44
N GLN A 274 4.74 15.95 10.08
CA GLN A 274 3.58 15.66 10.93
C GLN A 274 4.00 15.02 12.26
N THR A 275 4.97 14.11 12.24
CA THR A 275 5.54 13.50 13.45
C THR A 275 6.09 14.57 14.39
N LEU A 276 6.84 15.53 13.86
CA LEU A 276 7.38 16.64 14.66
C LEU A 276 6.26 17.54 15.20
N ASN A 277 5.28 17.89 14.37
CA ASN A 277 4.15 18.74 14.78
C ASN A 277 3.26 18.08 15.85
N ILE A 278 3.14 16.76 15.83
CA ILE A 278 2.36 16.00 16.82
C ILE A 278 3.19 15.78 18.09
N ALA A 279 4.41 15.25 17.96
CA ALA A 279 5.15 14.75 19.11
C ALA A 279 5.83 15.85 19.94
N VAL A 280 6.34 16.93 19.31
CA VAL A 280 7.08 17.98 20.02
C VAL A 280 6.20 18.76 21.01
N PRO A 281 4.94 19.11 20.67
CA PRO A 281 4.03 19.72 21.65
C PRO A 281 3.52 18.72 22.72
N HIS A 282 3.65 17.41 22.48
CA HIS A 282 3.12 16.33 23.34
C HIS A 282 4.22 15.35 23.79
N LEU A 283 5.41 15.85 24.17
CA LEU A 283 6.54 14.99 24.59
C LEU A 283 6.24 14.15 25.84
N ASN A 284 5.22 14.51 26.60
CA ASN A 284 4.67 13.72 27.70
C ASN A 284 3.92 12.46 27.23
N GLU A 285 3.57 12.35 25.94
CA GLU A 285 2.79 11.24 25.39
C GLU A 285 3.64 10.24 24.58
N PHE A 286 4.81 10.65 24.08
CA PHE A 286 5.71 9.83 23.25
C PHE A 286 7.11 9.69 23.88
N ALA A 287 7.60 8.45 23.99
CA ALA A 287 8.99 8.18 24.38
C ALA A 287 9.93 8.00 23.19
N TYR A 288 9.39 7.62 22.02
CA TYR A 288 10.17 7.29 20.82
C TYR A 288 9.65 8.08 19.62
N ILE A 289 10.53 8.83 18.97
CA ILE A 289 10.19 9.72 17.85
C ILE A 289 11.16 9.47 16.70
N GLY A 290 10.65 9.09 15.53
CA GLY A 290 11.43 8.84 14.32
C GLY A 290 11.07 9.81 13.18
N VAL A 291 12.07 10.47 12.59
CA VAL A 291 11.85 11.41 11.48
C VAL A 291 12.63 10.93 10.28
N TYR A 292 11.94 10.37 9.28
CA TYR A 292 12.57 9.77 8.11
C TYR A 292 12.55 10.78 6.95
N SER A 293 13.72 11.13 6.42
CA SER A 293 13.87 11.98 5.23
C SER A 293 13.03 13.28 5.29
N SER A 294 13.06 13.94 6.45
CA SER A 294 12.28 15.15 6.75
C SER A 294 13.04 16.08 7.71
N GLY A 295 12.44 17.19 8.11
CA GLY A 295 13.03 18.16 9.05
C GLY A 295 11.99 19.07 9.68
N LEU A 296 12.43 19.93 10.61
CA LEU A 296 11.59 21.00 11.14
C LEU A 296 11.22 21.95 10.01
N ILE A 297 9.94 22.00 9.65
CA ILE A 297 9.42 23.04 8.74
C ILE A 297 9.22 24.32 9.57
N GLY A 298 10.31 24.85 10.09
CA GLY A 298 10.39 26.21 10.63
C GLY A 298 10.78 27.14 9.48
N GLU A 299 9.88 28.05 9.12
CA GLU A 299 10.15 29.16 8.20
C GLU A 299 10.88 28.78 6.89
N PHE A 300 10.18 28.12 5.97
CA PHE A 300 10.46 28.42 4.57
C PHE A 300 10.02 29.87 4.33
N GLY A 301 10.96 30.81 4.52
CA GLY A 301 10.96 32.04 3.74
C GLY A 301 10.74 31.70 2.26
N PRO A 302 10.18 32.64 1.47
CA PRO A 302 9.67 32.34 0.13
C PRO A 302 10.70 31.51 -0.65
N MET A 303 10.23 30.38 -1.21
CA MET A 303 11.05 29.46 -2.02
C MET A 303 12.01 30.28 -2.86
N ARG A 304 13.33 30.16 -2.59
CA ARG A 304 14.32 30.76 -3.48
C ARG A 304 14.10 30.14 -4.86
N PRO A 305 14.00 30.93 -5.93
CA PRO A 305 13.83 30.41 -7.27
C PRO A 305 14.92 29.39 -7.57
N ALA A 306 14.53 28.26 -8.16
CA ALA A 306 15.47 27.27 -8.68
C ALA A 306 16.41 27.96 -9.68
N GLY A 307 17.67 28.17 -9.28
CA GLY A 307 18.66 28.85 -10.13
C GLY A 307 19.83 29.53 -9.41
N ALA A 308 19.77 29.75 -8.09
CA ALA A 308 20.92 30.31 -7.37
C ALA A 308 21.88 29.20 -6.94
N GLY A 309 22.81 28.84 -7.83
CA GLY A 309 23.92 27.91 -7.54
C GLY A 309 24.75 28.39 -6.34
N GLY A 310 24.61 27.72 -5.21
CA GLY A 310 25.59 27.76 -4.13
C GLY A 310 26.71 26.76 -4.40
N PRO A 311 27.92 26.96 -3.86
CA PRO A 311 29.05 26.07 -4.11
C PRO A 311 28.72 24.64 -3.67
N THR A 312 28.76 23.71 -4.62
CA THR A 312 28.65 22.28 -4.37
C THR A 312 29.92 21.81 -3.65
N ILE A 313 29.83 21.61 -2.34
CA ILE A 313 30.85 20.84 -1.61
C ILE A 313 30.61 19.38 -1.97
N GLN A 314 31.32 18.88 -2.99
CA GLN A 314 31.43 17.44 -3.24
C GLN A 314 32.29 16.84 -2.12
N THR A 315 31.64 16.30 -1.10
CA THR A 315 32.28 15.35 -0.18
C THR A 315 32.17 13.96 -0.81
N PRO A 316 33.24 13.16 -0.84
CA PRO A 316 33.14 11.76 -1.27
C PRO A 316 32.06 11.05 -0.42
N PRO A 317 31.29 10.09 -0.97
CA PRO A 317 30.33 9.36 -0.18
C PRO A 317 31.09 8.56 0.89
N GLY A 318 31.05 9.05 2.13
CA GLY A 318 31.40 8.26 3.29
C GLY A 318 30.33 7.19 3.53
N PRO A 319 30.59 6.22 4.42
CA PRO A 319 29.58 5.25 4.81
C PRO A 319 28.30 5.97 5.24
N SER A 320 27.15 5.35 4.95
CA SER A 320 25.84 5.90 5.30
C SER A 320 25.76 6.16 6.80
N TRP A 321 24.79 6.96 7.24
CA TRP A 321 24.61 7.16 8.67
C TRP A 321 24.34 5.83 9.39
N GLU A 322 23.57 4.95 8.75
CA GLU A 322 23.24 3.61 9.23
C GLU A 322 24.48 2.74 9.37
N GLU A 323 25.37 2.75 8.38
CA GLU A 323 26.65 2.02 8.43
C GLU A 323 27.55 2.55 9.55
N ARG A 324 27.55 3.87 9.78
CA ARG A 324 28.34 4.50 10.85
C ARG A 324 27.79 4.23 12.25
N ASN A 325 26.52 3.91 12.38
CA ASN A 325 25.84 3.76 13.67
C ASN A 325 25.27 2.34 13.88
N LYS A 326 25.74 1.37 13.08
CA LYS A 326 25.25 -0.02 13.10
C LYS A 326 25.26 -0.63 14.50
N ASP A 327 26.31 -0.40 15.28
CA ASP A 327 26.42 -0.93 16.64
C ASP A 327 25.34 -0.38 17.59
N VAL A 328 24.94 0.88 17.41
CA VAL A 328 23.85 1.50 18.20
C VAL A 328 22.50 0.95 17.74
N LEU A 329 22.33 0.80 16.42
CA LEU A 329 21.11 0.24 15.83
C LEU A 329 20.91 -1.24 16.20
N ASP A 330 21.98 -2.01 16.34
CA ASP A 330 21.94 -3.44 16.67
C ASP A 330 21.92 -3.69 18.19
N ASN A 331 22.12 -2.66 19.02
CA ASN A 331 22.14 -2.79 20.47
C ASN A 331 20.72 -2.84 21.07
N ALA A 332 20.26 -4.05 21.37
CA ALA A 332 18.96 -4.30 22.01
C ALA A 332 18.82 -3.71 23.42
N SER A 333 19.92 -3.42 24.13
CA SER A 333 19.86 -2.83 25.48
C SER A 333 19.58 -1.33 25.47
N LEU A 334 19.66 -0.67 24.31
CA LEU A 334 19.39 0.76 24.14
C LEU A 334 17.94 1.05 23.66
N LYS A 335 17.11 0.01 23.48
CA LYS A 335 15.74 0.09 22.94
C LYS A 335 14.70 -0.31 23.98
#